data_AF-A0A358KI79-F1
#
_entry.id   AF-A0A358KI79-F1
#
_cell.length_a   1.000
_cell.length_b   1.000
_cell.length_c   1.000
_cell.angle_alpha   90.00
_cell.angle_beta   90.00
_cell.angle_gamma   90.00
#
_symmetry.space_group_name_H-M   'P 1'
#
loop_
_entity.id
_entity.type
_entity.pdbx_description
1 polymer ?
#
loop_
_entity_poly.entity_id
_entity_poly.type
_entity_poly.pdbx_seq_one_letter_code
_entity_poly.pdbx_strand_id
1 'polypeptide(L)'
;DTGLMVLTRAVKRIRVTRTQALLSREERLANMRGAFAPAKMNLNDKRVVLVDDVLTTGATTNECASACLKAGAAAVCVWTLARALGSPSN
;
A
#
# COMPACT_ATOMS: atom_id res chain seq x y z
N ASP A 1 18.39 -17.12 3.55
CA ASP A 1 18.42 -15.95 2.66
C ASP A 1 17.43 -16.21 1.53
N THR A 2 16.41 -15.38 1.34
CA THR A 2 15.33 -15.64 0.38
C THR A 2 15.72 -15.29 -1.06
N GLY A 3 16.87 -14.62 -1.27
CA GLY A 3 17.32 -14.15 -2.57
C GLY A 3 16.50 -12.99 -3.15
N LEU A 4 15.49 -12.50 -2.42
CA LEU A 4 14.64 -11.40 -2.84
C LEU A 4 15.18 -10.07 -2.31
N MET A 5 15.29 -9.09 -3.21
CA MET A 5 15.72 -7.74 -2.85
C MET A 5 14.63 -7.02 -2.04
N VAL A 6 15.01 -6.50 -0.87
CA VAL A 6 14.12 -5.70 -0.02
C VAL A 6 14.27 -4.22 -0.35
N LEU A 7 13.18 -3.62 -0.84
CA LEU A 7 13.14 -2.20 -1.24
C LEU A 7 12.37 -1.37 -0.21
N THR A 8 13.05 -0.88 0.82
CA THR A 8 12.42 -0.11 1.92
C THR A 8 12.01 1.32 1.54
N ARG A 9 12.40 1.79 0.36
CA ARG A 9 12.18 3.18 -0.12
C ARG A 9 11.63 3.22 -1.55
N ALA A 10 10.87 2.21 -1.97
CA ALA A 10 10.26 2.15 -3.30
C ALA A 10 9.14 3.19 -3.50
N VAL A 11 8.45 3.57 -2.42
CA VAL A 11 7.42 4.60 -2.39
C VAL A 11 7.71 5.60 -1.28
N LYS A 12 7.18 6.81 -1.42
CA LYS A 12 7.27 7.85 -0.40
C LYS A 12 5.89 8.39 -0.08
N ARG A 13 5.63 8.63 1.20
CA ARG A 13 4.47 9.39 1.65
C ARG A 13 4.71 10.87 1.34
N ILE A 14 3.81 11.49 0.60
CA ILE A 14 3.90 12.89 0.15
C ILE A 14 2.85 13.79 0.78
N ARG A 15 1.89 13.22 1.51
CA ARG A 15 0.83 13.94 2.20
C ARG A 15 0.63 13.38 3.60
N VAL A 16 0.45 14.27 4.56
CA VAL A 16 0.04 13.91 5.92
C VAL A 16 -1.41 13.42 5.90
N THR A 17 -1.71 12.36 6.64
CA THR A 17 -3.03 11.73 6.69
C THR A 17 -3.49 11.59 8.12
N ARG A 18 -4.80 11.65 8.38
CA ARG A 18 -5.36 11.37 9.71
C ARG A 18 -5.10 9.91 10.11
N THR A 19 -5.03 9.64 11.41
CA THR A 19 -4.96 8.27 11.95
C THR A 19 -6.18 7.47 11.50
N GLN A 20 -5.95 6.27 10.94
CA GLN A 20 -7.01 5.47 10.32
C GLN A 20 -7.91 4.72 11.31
N ALA A 21 -7.46 4.54 12.57
CA ALA A 21 -8.17 3.74 13.57
C ALA A 21 -9.58 4.25 13.90
N LEU A 22 -9.81 5.56 13.75
CA LEU A 22 -11.10 6.21 14.04
C LEU A 22 -11.94 6.47 12.79
N LEU A 23 -11.48 6.04 11.62
CA LEU A 23 -12.12 6.33 10.33
C LEU A 23 -12.93 5.12 9.85
N SER A 24 -14.10 5.42 9.30
CA SER A 24 -14.91 4.45 8.55
C SER A 24 -14.14 3.92 7.34
N ARG A 25 -14.69 2.89 6.68
CA ARG A 25 -14.06 2.30 5.50
C ARG A 25 -13.87 3.32 4.37
N GLU A 26 -14.88 4.11 4.11
CA GLU A 26 -14.86 5.11 3.04
C GLU A 26 -13.92 6.25 3.37
N GLU A 27 -13.94 6.73 4.61
CA GLU A 27 -13.00 7.76 5.08
C GLU A 27 -11.55 7.28 5.02
N ARG A 28 -11.27 6.00 5.29
CA ARG A 28 -9.92 5.45 5.12
C ARG A 28 -9.45 5.50 3.67
N LEU A 29 -10.30 5.09 2.73
CA LEU A 29 -10.00 5.14 1.30
C LEU A 29 -9.74 6.58 0.85
N ALA A 30 -10.62 7.52 1.23
CA ALA A 30 -10.46 8.94 0.92
C ALA A 30 -9.20 9.55 1.56
N ASN A 31 -8.95 9.25 2.84
CA ASN A 31 -7.81 9.76 3.59
C ASN A 31 -6.46 9.30 3.02
N MET A 32 -6.38 8.09 2.45
CA MET A 32 -5.15 7.59 1.82
C MET A 32 -4.96 8.05 0.37
N ARG A 33 -6.02 8.45 -0.34
CA ARG A 33 -5.97 8.79 -1.77
C ARG A 33 -4.88 9.80 -2.12
N GLY A 34 -3.91 9.43 -2.96
CA GLY A 34 -2.79 10.30 -3.34
C GLY A 34 -1.84 10.63 -2.18
N ALA A 35 -1.85 9.86 -1.09
CA ALA A 35 -0.92 10.05 0.02
C ALA A 35 0.49 9.55 -0.31
N PHE A 36 0.63 8.71 -1.35
CA PHE A 36 1.89 8.09 -1.76
C PHE A 36 2.25 8.42 -3.21
N ALA A 37 3.56 8.49 -3.46
CA ALA A 37 4.13 8.67 -4.79
C ALA A 37 5.33 7.73 -5.00
N PRO A 38 5.68 7.43 -6.26
CA PRO A 38 6.95 6.80 -6.60
C PRO A 38 8.13 7.49 -5.91
N ALA A 39 9.05 6.71 -5.35
CA ALA A 39 10.38 7.22 -5.05
C ALA A 39 11.23 7.28 -6.33
N LYS A 40 12.47 7.77 -6.24
CA LYS A 40 13.44 7.72 -7.34
C LYS A 40 13.97 6.28 -7.50
N MET A 41 13.12 5.38 -7.97
CA MET A 41 13.43 3.97 -8.19
C MET A 41 12.76 3.51 -9.48
N ASN A 42 13.50 2.76 -10.29
CA ASN A 42 12.98 2.17 -11.51
C ASN A 42 12.42 0.78 -11.20
N LEU A 43 11.10 0.62 -11.34
CA LEU A 43 10.41 -0.67 -11.16
C LEU A 43 9.98 -1.30 -12.49
N ASN A 44 10.46 -0.80 -13.63
CA ASN A 44 10.11 -1.33 -14.95
C ASN A 44 10.27 -2.85 -15.01
N ASP A 45 9.23 -3.51 -15.48
CA ASP A 45 9.12 -4.97 -15.66
C ASP A 45 9.31 -5.79 -14.37
N LYS A 46 9.32 -5.14 -13.20
CA LYS A 46 9.41 -5.84 -11.90
C LYS A 46 8.02 -6.25 -11.42
N ARG A 47 7.95 -7.44 -10.84
CA ARG A 47 6.81 -7.89 -10.02
C ARG A 47 7.14 -7.59 -8.56
N VAL A 48 6.32 -6.77 -7.92
CA VAL A 48 6.58 -6.25 -6.57
C VAL A 48 5.62 -6.90 -5.58
N VAL A 49 6.15 -7.33 -4.45
CA VAL A 49 5.36 -7.75 -3.29
C VAL A 49 5.41 -6.63 -2.26
N LEU A 50 4.27 -6.05 -1.92
CA LEU A 50 4.12 -5.19 -0.75
C LEU A 50 3.87 -6.07 0.47
N VAL A 51 4.61 -5.83 1.55
CA VAL A 51 4.45 -6.56 2.81
C VAL A 51 3.92 -5.60 3.86
N ASP A 52 2.83 -5.98 4.52
CA ASP A 52 2.22 -5.22 5.61
C ASP A 52 1.77 -6.18 6.73
N ASP A 53 1.70 -5.73 7.96
CA ASP A 53 1.32 -6.61 9.08
C ASP A 53 -0.16 -7.00 9.03
N VAL A 54 -1.05 -6.02 8.81
CA VAL A 54 -2.51 -6.18 8.83
C VAL A 54 -3.16 -5.46 7.64
N LEU A 55 -3.79 -6.24 6.76
CA LEU A 55 -4.67 -5.69 5.72
C LEU A 55 -6.06 -5.42 6.31
N THR A 56 -6.43 -4.14 6.35
CA THR A 56 -7.80 -3.74 6.71
C THR A 56 -8.66 -3.49 5.45
N THR A 57 -8.96 -2.23 5.14
CA THR A 57 -9.71 -1.85 3.92
C THR A 57 -8.86 -1.90 2.65
N GLY A 58 -7.55 -2.10 2.81
CA GLY A 58 -6.56 -1.98 1.74
C GLY A 58 -6.26 -0.54 1.32
N ALA A 59 -6.77 0.48 2.03
CA ALA A 59 -6.56 1.88 1.65
C ALA A 59 -5.07 2.25 1.53
N THR A 60 -4.26 1.88 2.52
CA THR A 60 -2.81 2.12 2.48
C THR A 60 -2.13 1.33 1.36
N THR A 61 -2.39 0.01 1.29
CA THR A 61 -1.72 -0.89 0.35
C THR A 61 -2.08 -0.59 -1.10
N ASN A 62 -3.32 -0.17 -1.38
CA ASN A 62 -3.75 0.24 -2.72
C ASN A 62 -3.03 1.51 -3.19
N GLU A 63 -2.82 2.47 -2.31
CA GLU A 63 -2.12 3.71 -2.65
C GLU A 63 -0.62 3.49 -2.83
N CYS A 64 0.00 2.64 -2.02
CA CYS A 64 1.35 2.16 -2.24
C CYS A 64 1.47 1.39 -3.57
N ALA A 65 0.53 0.49 -3.88
CA ALA A 65 0.53 -0.27 -5.12
C ALA A 65 0.38 0.66 -6.34
N SER A 66 -0.50 1.65 -6.26
CA SER A 66 -0.65 2.70 -7.28
C SER A 66 0.67 3.44 -7.52
N ALA A 67 1.41 3.78 -6.45
CA ALA A 67 2.73 4.38 -6.57
C ALA A 67 3.76 3.44 -7.21
N CYS A 68 3.76 2.14 -6.90
CA CYS A 68 4.65 1.17 -7.56
C CYS A 68 4.33 1.00 -9.05
N LEU A 69 3.04 0.91 -9.42
CA LEU A 69 2.60 0.82 -10.82
C LEU A 69 2.99 2.07 -11.60
N LYS A 70 2.83 3.27 -11.01
CA LYS A 70 3.31 4.53 -11.60
C LYS A 70 4.83 4.59 -11.76
N ALA A 71 5.58 3.80 -10.98
CA ALA A 71 7.03 3.65 -11.10
C ALA A 71 7.45 2.57 -12.12
N GLY A 72 6.50 1.97 -12.84
CA GLY A 72 6.74 1.00 -13.90
C GLY A 72 6.61 -0.48 -13.52
N ALA A 73 6.18 -0.79 -12.29
CA ALA A 73 5.99 -2.20 -11.90
C ALA A 73 4.99 -2.91 -12.83
N ALA A 74 5.36 -4.10 -13.32
CA ALA A 74 4.52 -4.93 -14.17
C ALA A 74 3.35 -5.56 -13.39
N ALA A 75 3.56 -5.85 -12.11
CA ALA A 75 2.51 -6.33 -11.22
C ALA A 75 2.85 -5.95 -9.78
N VAL A 76 1.81 -5.77 -8.97
CA VAL A 76 1.93 -5.59 -7.52
C VAL A 76 0.98 -6.55 -6.82
N CYS A 77 1.49 -7.33 -5.88
CA CYS A 77 0.68 -8.11 -4.95
C CYS A 77 0.95 -7.66 -3.51
N VAL A 78 0.05 -8.02 -2.60
CA VAL A 78 0.13 -7.68 -1.18
C VAL A 78 0.16 -8.96 -0.37
N TRP A 79 1.17 -9.10 0.49
CA TRP A 79 1.23 -10.14 1.50
C TRP A 79 1.06 -9.53 2.87
N THR A 80 0.22 -10.16 3.68
CA THR A 80 -0.07 -9.71 5.04
C THR A 80 -0.23 -10.89 5.98
N LEU A 81 0.04 -10.67 7.26
CA LEU A 81 -0.10 -11.72 8.28
C LEU A 81 -1.55 -11.87 8.74
N ALA A 82 -2.30 -10.76 8.77
CA ALA A 82 -3.70 -10.77 9.18
C ALA A 82 -4.58 -9.93 8.26
N ARG A 83 -5.86 -10.31 8.15
CA ARG A 83 -6.88 -9.53 7.45
C ARG A 83 -8.01 -9.20 8.40
N ALA A 84 -8.28 -7.91 8.60
CA ALA A 84 -9.47 -7.48 9.32
C ALA A 84 -10.70 -7.68 8.42
N LEU A 85 -11.59 -8.57 8.84
CA LEU A 85 -12.93 -8.67 8.32
C LEU A 85 -13.73 -7.56 9.00
N GLY A 86 -14.20 -6.55 8.25
CA GLY A 86 -15.00 -5.49 8.83
C GLY A 86 -16.18 -6.07 9.61
N SER A 87 -16.60 -5.43 10.70
CA SER A 87 -17.85 -5.80 11.36
C SER A 87 -18.98 -5.77 10.32
N PRO A 88 -19.87 -6.78 10.28
CA PRO A 88 -21.01 -6.74 9.38
C PRO A 88 -21.74 -5.41 9.61
N SER A 89 -21.99 -4.70 8.52
CA SER A 89 -22.88 -3.54 8.53
C SER A 89 -24.25 -4.03 9.00
N ASN A 90 -24.73 -3.49 10.13
CA ASN A 90 -26.17 -3.46 10.40
C ASN A 90 -26.87 -2.64 9.32
#